data_AF-A0A2T0W0I9-F1
#
_entry.id   AF-A0A2T0W0I9-F1
#
_cell.length_a   1.000
_cell.length_b   1.000
_cell.length_c   1.000
_cell.angle_alpha   90.00
_cell.angle_beta   90.00
_cell.angle_gamma   90.00
#
_symmetry.space_group_name_H-M   'P 1'
#
loop_
_entity.id
_entity.type
_entity.pdbx_description
1 polymer ?
#
loop_
_entity_poly.entity_id
_entity_poly.type
_entity_poly.pdbx_seq_one_letter_code
_entity_poly.pdbx_strand_id
1 'polypeptide(L)'
;MLKHIPLIALTLAGCSPALMQPSQASSTFRASSQSGLCSAYISPSTPPVQKQMIEAELVIRGVRQCYGTNYGRSTAAGLGQSLYTRPSSPLQTTNTSQDLDCSNFSSGAEAQRYFLSIGGPISDPNDLDRDGDGLACEYGRQIRQAANYSAPRVSTYRPRSSSRCYTGPRGGTYTITSSGNKNYGGC
;
A
#
# COMPACT_ATOMS: atom_id res chain seq x y z
N MET A 1 72.48 -15.52 3.29
CA MET A 1 71.29 -15.53 2.39
C MET A 1 70.05 -15.85 3.22
N LEU A 2 69.30 -14.84 3.67
CA LEU A 2 67.99 -15.02 4.32
C LEU A 2 66.92 -14.33 3.47
N LYS A 3 66.08 -15.12 2.81
CA LYS A 3 64.93 -14.65 2.02
C LYS A 3 63.79 -14.28 2.97
N HIS A 4 63.29 -13.06 2.86
CA HIS A 4 62.10 -12.60 3.58
C HIS A 4 60.86 -13.17 2.89
N ILE A 5 60.02 -13.89 3.64
CA ILE A 5 58.72 -14.40 3.18
C ILE A 5 57.68 -13.33 3.55
N PRO A 6 56.96 -12.72 2.59
CA PRO A 6 55.91 -11.76 2.92
C PRO A 6 54.68 -12.50 3.46
N LEU A 7 54.28 -12.13 4.67
CA LEU A 7 53.04 -12.57 5.30
C LEU A 7 51.87 -11.90 4.55
N ILE A 8 51.16 -12.67 3.72
CA ILE A 8 49.93 -12.21 3.06
C ILE A 8 48.84 -12.19 4.13
N ALA A 9 48.46 -10.99 4.57
CA ALA A 9 47.31 -10.76 5.43
C ALA A 9 46.03 -11.01 4.61
N LEU A 10 45.44 -12.19 4.76
CA LEU A 10 44.14 -12.53 4.20
C LEU A 10 43.06 -11.83 5.04
N THR A 11 42.60 -10.66 4.59
CA THR A 11 41.45 -9.98 5.20
C THR A 11 40.18 -10.78 4.91
N LEU A 12 39.69 -11.50 5.91
CA LEU A 12 38.36 -12.11 5.90
C LEU A 12 37.32 -10.97 5.83
N ALA A 13 36.69 -10.82 4.67
CA ALA A 13 35.49 -10.00 4.51
C ALA A 13 34.36 -10.67 5.30
N GLY A 14 34.18 -10.28 6.56
CA GLY A 14 32.99 -10.62 7.31
C GLY A 14 31.78 -9.98 6.66
N CYS A 15 30.85 -10.79 6.15
CA CYS A 15 29.52 -10.33 5.79
C CYS A 15 28.78 -9.93 7.08
N SER A 16 29.03 -8.73 7.59
CA SER A 16 28.03 -8.08 8.44
C SER A 16 26.77 -7.92 7.59
N PRO A 17 25.56 -8.20 8.12
CA PRO A 17 24.34 -7.81 7.43
C PRO A 17 24.39 -6.30 7.28
N ALA A 18 24.79 -5.81 6.09
CA ALA A 18 24.81 -4.40 5.81
C ALA A 18 23.38 -3.90 6.07
N LEU A 19 23.24 -2.99 7.03
CA LEU A 19 21.99 -2.29 7.27
C LEU A 19 21.64 -1.58 5.96
N MET A 20 20.75 -2.17 5.17
CA MET A 20 20.40 -1.66 3.85
C MET A 20 19.93 -0.21 4.00
N GLN A 21 20.57 0.71 3.28
CA GLN A 21 20.22 2.12 3.38
C GLN A 21 18.78 2.35 2.90
N PRO A 22 18.02 3.30 3.47
CA PRO A 22 16.64 3.54 3.05
C PRO A 22 16.50 3.84 1.55
N SER A 23 17.45 4.56 0.96
CA SER A 23 17.47 4.82 -0.48
C SER A 23 17.60 3.54 -1.32
N GLN A 24 18.44 2.60 -0.89
CA GLN A 24 18.63 1.30 -1.55
C GLN A 24 17.40 0.38 -1.37
N ALA A 25 16.75 0.45 -0.22
CA ALA A 25 15.48 -0.23 0.01
C ALA A 25 14.40 0.27 -0.96
N SER A 26 14.30 1.60 -1.09
CA SER A 26 13.33 2.26 -1.96
C SER A 26 13.53 1.84 -3.42
N SER A 27 14.77 1.86 -3.91
CA SER A 27 15.08 1.46 -5.28
C SER A 27 14.79 -0.03 -5.53
N THR A 28 15.09 -0.90 -4.56
CA THR A 28 14.81 -2.34 -4.64
C THR A 28 13.31 -2.62 -4.74
N PHE A 29 12.50 -1.99 -3.89
CA PHE A 29 11.04 -2.16 -3.93
C PHE A 29 10.43 -1.59 -5.21
N ARG A 30 10.90 -0.43 -5.66
CA ARG A 30 10.50 0.15 -6.94
C ARG A 30 10.81 -0.75 -8.14
N ALA A 31 11.92 -1.48 -8.12
CA ALA A 31 12.29 -2.43 -9.17
C ALA A 31 11.61 -3.80 -9.03
N SER A 32 11.06 -4.13 -7.86
CA SER A 32 10.44 -5.43 -7.58
C SER A 32 9.13 -5.62 -8.33
N SER A 33 8.76 -6.87 -8.62
CA SER A 33 7.43 -7.20 -9.16
C SER A 33 6.34 -6.98 -8.10
N GLN A 34 5.07 -6.86 -8.53
CA GLN A 34 3.94 -6.78 -7.60
C GLN A 34 3.88 -7.99 -6.65
N SER A 35 4.14 -9.21 -7.16
CA SER A 35 4.17 -10.40 -6.32
C SER A 35 5.32 -10.37 -5.32
N GLY A 36 6.51 -9.88 -5.72
CA GLY A 36 7.66 -9.71 -4.84
C GLY A 36 7.38 -8.72 -3.69
N LEU A 37 6.73 -7.59 -4.01
CA LEU A 37 6.28 -6.62 -3.00
C LEU A 37 5.31 -7.25 -2.02
N CYS A 38 4.30 -7.97 -2.51
CA CYS A 38 3.33 -8.64 -1.64
C CYS A 38 3.97 -9.70 -0.75
N SER A 39 4.90 -10.51 -1.27
CA SER A 39 5.67 -11.48 -0.47
C SER A 39 6.46 -10.79 0.64
N ALA A 40 7.18 -9.71 0.30
CA ALA A 40 7.98 -8.94 1.25
C ALA A 40 7.10 -8.28 2.32
N TYR A 41 5.93 -7.75 1.94
CA TYR A 41 5.01 -7.10 2.87
C TYR A 41 4.52 -8.03 3.99
N ILE A 42 4.08 -9.24 3.61
CA ILE A 42 3.51 -10.20 4.56
C ILE A 42 4.57 -10.89 5.42
N SER A 43 5.85 -10.78 5.05
CA SER A 43 6.92 -11.40 5.81
C SER A 43 7.01 -10.79 7.23
N PRO A 44 7.12 -11.62 8.27
CA PRO A 44 7.28 -11.14 9.65
C PRO A 44 8.68 -10.53 9.87
N SER A 45 9.67 -10.89 9.06
CA SER A 45 11.02 -10.34 9.15
C SER A 45 11.18 -8.95 8.54
N THR A 46 10.19 -8.47 7.78
CA THR A 46 10.27 -7.16 7.12
C THR A 46 10.11 -6.06 8.17
N PRO A 47 11.10 -5.15 8.30
CA PRO A 47 11.04 -4.05 9.26
C PRO A 47 9.84 -3.11 9.01
N PRO A 48 9.29 -2.46 10.05
CA PRO A 48 8.13 -1.58 9.90
C PRO A 48 8.30 -0.48 8.84
N VAL A 49 9.45 0.19 8.80
CA VAL A 49 9.74 1.22 7.79
C VAL A 49 9.72 0.62 6.38
N GLN A 50 10.33 -0.55 6.17
CA GLN A 50 10.30 -1.21 4.87
C GLN A 50 8.87 -1.64 4.48
N LYS A 51 8.03 -2.06 5.45
CA LYS A 51 6.61 -2.31 5.17
C LYS A 51 5.91 -1.06 4.66
N GLN A 52 6.15 0.11 5.26
CA GLN A 52 5.57 1.37 4.77
C GLN A 52 6.07 1.74 3.37
N MET A 53 7.35 1.47 3.05
CA MET A 53 7.88 1.70 1.70
C MET A 53 7.21 0.80 0.66
N ILE A 54 7.00 -0.48 1.02
CA ILE A 54 6.27 -1.43 0.18
C ILE A 54 4.82 -0.98 0.00
N GLU A 55 4.14 -0.57 1.08
CA GLU A 55 2.77 -0.06 1.02
C GLU A 55 2.65 1.16 0.10
N ALA A 56 3.57 2.12 0.19
CA ALA A 56 3.59 3.29 -0.69
C ALA A 56 3.75 2.88 -2.16
N GLU A 57 4.66 1.95 -2.45
CA GLU A 57 4.85 1.42 -3.81
C GLU A 57 3.61 0.65 -4.32
N LEU A 58 2.94 -0.12 -3.47
CA LEU A 58 1.69 -0.81 -3.81
C LEU A 58 0.55 0.19 -4.10
N VAL A 59 0.46 1.28 -3.35
CA VAL A 59 -0.51 2.37 -3.59
C VAL A 59 -0.21 3.06 -4.92
N ILE A 60 1.06 3.42 -5.19
CA ILE A 60 1.49 4.01 -6.47
C ILE A 60 1.07 3.12 -7.65
N ARG A 61 1.19 1.80 -7.51
CA ARG A 61 0.82 0.81 -8.54
C ARG A 61 -0.68 0.51 -8.62
N GLY A 62 -1.50 1.08 -7.74
CA GLY A 62 -2.93 0.81 -7.67
C GLY A 62 -3.28 -0.63 -7.25
N VAL A 63 -2.36 -1.31 -6.57
CA VAL A 63 -2.60 -2.67 -6.05
C VAL A 63 -3.55 -2.57 -4.90
N ARG A 64 -4.66 -3.31 -4.92
CA ARG A 64 -5.70 -3.20 -3.88
C ARG A 64 -5.46 -4.13 -2.69
N GLN A 65 -4.87 -5.29 -2.95
CA GLN A 65 -4.70 -6.37 -1.97
C GLN A 65 -3.46 -7.19 -2.27
N CYS A 66 -2.89 -7.78 -1.23
CA CYS A 66 -1.87 -8.83 -1.34
C CYS A 66 -2.49 -10.16 -0.90
N TYR A 67 -2.50 -11.14 -1.81
CA TYR A 67 -3.07 -12.48 -1.56
C TYR A 67 -4.50 -12.44 -0.99
N GLY A 68 -5.34 -11.52 -1.48
CA GLY A 68 -6.73 -11.37 -1.04
C GLY A 68 -6.93 -10.61 0.27
N THR A 69 -5.85 -10.14 0.90
CA THR A 69 -5.91 -9.33 2.14
C THR A 69 -5.50 -7.89 1.86
N ASN A 70 -6.20 -6.93 2.49
CA ASN A 70 -5.80 -5.53 2.45
C ASN A 70 -4.46 -5.34 3.18
N TYR A 71 -3.65 -4.40 2.70
CA TYR A 71 -2.42 -3.96 3.37
C TYR A 71 -2.64 -2.57 3.97
N GLY A 72 -1.69 -2.07 4.76
CA GLY A 72 -1.72 -0.70 5.27
C GLY A 72 -2.52 -0.48 6.54
N ARG A 73 -3.14 -1.51 7.14
CA ARG A 73 -4.04 -1.31 8.30
C ARG A 73 -3.31 -0.71 9.51
N SER A 74 -2.11 -1.20 9.82
CA SER A 74 -1.32 -0.69 10.94
C SER A 74 -0.80 0.71 10.66
N THR A 75 -0.31 0.96 9.44
CA THR A 75 0.17 2.28 9.01
C THR A 75 -0.96 3.31 9.02
N ALA A 76 -2.14 2.96 8.49
CA ALA A 76 -3.32 3.82 8.49
C ALA A 76 -3.87 4.12 9.90
N ALA A 77 -3.56 3.28 10.90
CA ALA A 77 -3.94 3.54 12.29
C ALA A 77 -3.11 4.68 12.91
N GLY A 78 -1.92 4.96 12.36
CA GLY A 78 -1.09 6.09 12.78
C GLY A 78 -1.57 7.45 12.26
N LEU A 79 -2.50 7.48 11.30
CA LEU A 79 -2.97 8.73 10.67
C LEU A 79 -3.46 9.75 11.72
N GLY A 80 -2.80 10.91 11.76
CA GLY A 80 -3.07 12.02 12.68
C GLY A 80 -2.58 11.81 14.11
N GLN A 81 -1.80 10.76 14.39
CA GLN A 81 -1.15 10.56 15.68
C GLN A 81 0.24 11.20 15.64
N SER A 82 0.55 12.16 16.53
CA SER A 82 1.89 12.76 16.59
C SER A 82 2.93 11.77 17.18
N LEU A 83 3.37 10.81 16.37
CA LEU A 83 4.35 9.77 16.72
C LEU A 83 5.79 10.31 16.75
N TYR A 84 6.06 11.36 15.99
CA TYR A 84 7.37 11.99 15.84
C TYR A 84 7.30 13.46 16.25
N THR A 85 8.23 13.89 17.11
CA THR A 85 8.29 15.28 17.54
C THR A 85 8.73 16.16 16.37
N ARG A 86 7.86 17.07 15.93
CA ARG A 86 8.16 18.10 14.92
C ARG A 86 8.18 19.48 15.57
N PRO A 87 9.08 20.39 15.14
CA PRO A 87 8.99 21.79 15.52
C PRO A 87 7.72 22.38 14.92
N SER A 88 6.90 23.03 15.75
CA SER A 88 5.62 23.65 15.35
C SER A 88 5.79 24.93 14.51
N SER A 89 7.03 25.35 14.26
CA SER A 89 7.39 26.49 13.42
C SER A 89 8.52 26.05 12.50
N PRO A 90 8.46 26.34 11.18
CA PRO A 90 9.56 26.03 10.28
C PRO A 90 10.79 26.78 10.76
N LEU A 91 11.76 26.04 11.30
CA LEU A 91 13.12 26.55 11.42
C LEU A 91 13.56 26.80 9.99
N GLN A 92 13.55 28.06 9.58
CA GLN A 92 13.97 28.52 8.26
C GLN A 92 15.49 28.34 8.16
N THR A 93 15.94 27.10 8.11
CA THR A 93 17.31 26.76 7.78
C THR A 93 17.44 26.86 6.28
N THR A 94 17.98 28.00 5.84
CA THR A 94 18.51 28.22 4.51
C THR A 94 19.59 27.19 4.21
N ASN A 95 19.23 26.01 3.72
CA ASN A 95 20.16 25.04 3.18
C ASN A 95 19.73 24.70 1.77
N THR A 96 20.68 24.88 0.85
CA THR A 96 20.64 24.82 -0.60
C THR A 96 20.41 23.42 -1.20
N SER A 97 19.66 22.56 -0.50
CA SER A 97 19.00 21.40 -1.11
C SER A 97 17.66 21.87 -1.66
N GLN A 98 17.19 21.31 -2.77
CA GLN A 98 15.84 21.60 -3.28
C GLN A 98 14.83 21.34 -2.15
N ASP A 99 14.24 22.40 -1.61
CA ASP A 99 13.14 22.35 -0.65
C ASP A 99 11.94 21.74 -1.37
N LEU A 100 11.71 20.45 -1.15
CA LEU A 100 10.61 19.73 -1.77
C LEU A 100 9.38 19.84 -0.89
N ASP A 101 8.30 20.37 -1.44
CA ASP A 101 7.02 20.41 -0.78
C ASP A 101 6.07 19.33 -1.31
N CYS A 102 4.90 19.20 -0.68
CA CYS A 102 3.88 18.24 -1.09
C CYS A 102 3.38 18.44 -2.54
N SER A 103 3.52 19.66 -3.11
CA SER A 103 3.09 19.95 -4.48
C SER A 103 4.07 19.44 -5.53
N ASN A 104 5.29 19.07 -5.14
CA ASN A 104 6.29 18.49 -6.03
C ASN A 104 6.08 17.00 -6.35
N PHE A 105 5.13 16.34 -5.68
CA PHE A 105 4.83 14.92 -5.88
C PHE A 105 3.47 14.76 -6.57
N SER A 106 3.33 13.78 -7.47
CA SER A 106 2.05 13.55 -8.14
C SER A 106 1.00 12.91 -7.22
N SER A 107 1.44 12.34 -6.10
CA SER A 107 0.57 11.72 -5.09
C SER A 107 1.24 11.67 -3.71
N GLY A 108 0.42 11.55 -2.66
CA GLY A 108 0.92 11.33 -1.29
C GLY A 108 1.80 10.09 -1.16
N ALA A 109 1.49 9.00 -1.87
CA ALA A 109 2.29 7.78 -1.86
C ALA A 109 3.68 7.97 -2.49
N GLU A 110 3.81 8.82 -3.51
CA GLU A 110 5.12 9.22 -4.01
C GLU A 110 5.91 10.06 -3.00
N ALA A 111 5.24 11.01 -2.34
CA ALA A 111 5.82 11.79 -1.26
C ALA A 111 6.30 10.88 -0.12
N GLN A 112 5.47 9.92 0.31
CA GLN A 112 5.84 8.94 1.34
C GLN A 112 7.05 8.11 0.93
N ARG A 113 7.08 7.59 -0.30
CA ARG A 113 8.21 6.79 -0.78
C ARG A 113 9.51 7.61 -0.76
N TYR A 114 9.45 8.88 -1.15
CA TYR A 114 10.59 9.79 -1.08
C TYR A 114 11.00 10.08 0.36
N PHE A 115 10.06 10.49 1.21
CA PHE A 115 10.23 10.77 2.64
C PHE A 115 10.94 9.62 3.37
N LEU A 116 10.48 8.39 3.19
CA LEU A 116 11.12 7.20 3.79
C LEU A 116 12.50 6.92 3.18
N SER A 117 12.72 7.22 1.90
CA SER A 117 14.02 6.99 1.23
C SER A 117 15.14 7.90 1.71
N ILE A 118 14.80 9.06 2.26
CA ILE A 118 15.76 10.04 2.81
C ILE A 118 15.91 9.97 4.33
N GLY A 119 15.30 8.98 4.98
CA GLY A 119 15.45 8.74 6.43
C GLY A 119 14.22 9.07 7.28
N GLY A 120 13.08 9.39 6.66
CA GLY A 120 11.79 9.39 7.35
C GLY A 120 11.47 8.01 7.95
N PRO A 121 10.68 7.94 9.03
CA PRO A 121 10.02 9.07 9.69
C PRO A 121 10.88 9.79 10.75
N ILE A 122 12.09 9.29 11.03
CA ILE A 122 12.98 9.88 12.03
C ILE A 122 13.49 11.26 11.58
N SER A 123 13.85 11.41 10.31
CA SER A 123 14.28 12.67 9.72
C SER A 123 13.24 13.20 8.75
N ASP A 124 12.92 14.48 8.87
CA ASP A 124 12.02 15.18 7.94
C ASP A 124 12.65 16.50 7.45
N PRO A 125 13.72 16.43 6.63
CA PRO A 125 14.47 17.61 6.22
C PRO A 125 13.70 18.51 5.25
N ASN A 126 12.61 18.02 4.66
CA ASN A 126 11.76 18.73 3.72
C ASN A 126 10.36 19.04 4.32
N ASP A 127 10.19 18.82 5.63
CA ASP A 127 8.94 19.10 6.36
C ASP A 127 7.68 18.52 5.67
N LEU A 128 7.81 17.30 5.14
CA LEU A 128 6.73 16.59 4.42
C LEU A 128 5.72 15.96 5.38
N ASP A 129 6.09 15.73 6.64
CA ASP A 129 5.31 15.10 7.72
C ASP A 129 5.26 16.06 8.94
N ARG A 130 4.68 17.24 8.72
CA ARG A 130 4.64 18.33 9.71
C ARG A 130 3.83 18.00 10.96
N ASP A 131 2.78 17.18 10.83
CA ASP A 131 1.99 16.70 11.96
C ASP A 131 2.64 15.53 12.70
N GLY A 132 3.72 14.96 12.14
CA GLY A 132 4.57 13.99 12.79
C GLY A 132 3.91 12.63 12.94
N ASP A 133 2.98 12.28 12.06
CA ASP A 133 2.30 10.99 12.07
C ASP A 133 3.06 9.88 11.32
N GLY A 134 4.18 10.27 10.70
CA GLY A 134 5.03 9.39 9.91
C GLY A 134 4.50 9.17 8.48
N LEU A 135 3.47 9.90 8.08
CA LEU A 135 2.80 9.82 6.78
C LEU A 135 2.89 11.16 6.07
N ALA A 136 3.85 11.27 5.16
CA ALA A 136 4.09 12.46 4.38
C ALA A 136 2.85 12.93 3.59
N CYS A 137 2.58 14.22 3.68
CA CYS A 137 1.59 14.93 2.88
C CYS A 137 0.20 14.28 2.96
N GLU A 138 -0.37 13.91 1.81
CA GLU A 138 -1.71 13.33 1.70
C GLU A 138 -1.71 11.79 1.86
N TYR A 139 -0.56 11.15 2.11
CA TYR A 139 -0.41 9.69 2.07
C TYR A 139 -1.35 8.97 3.03
N GLY A 140 -1.55 9.53 4.22
CA GLY A 140 -2.47 9.00 5.23
C GLY A 140 -3.87 8.70 4.68
N ARG A 141 -4.41 9.58 3.84
CA ARG A 141 -5.72 9.34 3.21
C ARG A 141 -5.68 8.17 2.23
N GLN A 142 -4.61 8.05 1.44
CA GLN A 142 -4.46 7.00 0.43
C GLN A 142 -4.26 5.63 1.05
N ILE A 143 -3.39 5.51 2.07
CA ILE A 143 -3.16 4.23 2.74
C ILE A 143 -4.41 3.78 3.53
N ARG A 144 -5.17 4.73 4.11
CA ARG A 144 -6.46 4.43 4.73
C ARG A 144 -7.48 3.90 3.71
N GLN A 145 -7.50 4.43 2.49
CA GLN A 145 -8.36 3.91 1.43
C GLN A 145 -7.98 2.48 1.03
N ALA A 146 -6.68 2.20 0.86
CA ALA A 146 -6.19 0.85 0.57
C ALA A 146 -6.51 -0.14 1.71
N ALA A 147 -6.28 0.26 2.95
CA ALA A 147 -6.54 -0.57 4.14
C ALA A 147 -8.02 -0.93 4.31
N ASN A 148 -8.93 -0.06 3.90
CA ASN A 148 -10.38 -0.26 4.00
C ASN A 148 -11.02 -0.68 2.68
N TYR A 149 -10.22 -1.05 1.67
CA TYR A 149 -10.73 -1.50 0.39
C TYR A 149 -11.68 -2.68 0.58
N SER A 150 -12.88 -2.59 0.00
CA SER A 150 -13.85 -3.67 -0.06
C SER A 150 -14.13 -3.96 -1.52
N ALA A 151 -13.86 -5.20 -1.96
CA ALA A 151 -14.18 -5.59 -3.32
C ALA A 151 -15.68 -5.43 -3.57
N PRO A 152 -16.10 -4.81 -4.70
CA PRO A 152 -17.50 -4.72 -5.03
C PRO A 152 -18.06 -6.14 -5.10
N ARG A 153 -19.16 -6.40 -4.39
CA ARG A 153 -19.87 -7.66 -4.53
C ARG A 153 -20.36 -7.72 -5.97
N VAL A 154 -19.88 -8.70 -6.73
CA VAL A 154 -20.44 -9.01 -8.05
C VAL A 154 -21.88 -9.43 -7.79
N SER A 155 -22.81 -8.50 -8.01
CA SER A 155 -24.22 -8.82 -8.03
C SER A 155 -24.42 -9.75 -9.22
N THR A 156 -24.54 -11.04 -8.95
CA THR A 156 -25.07 -11.96 -9.94
C THR A 156 -26.51 -11.54 -10.13
N TYR A 157 -26.73 -10.64 -11.09
CA TYR A 157 -28.06 -10.39 -11.62
C TYR A 157 -28.55 -11.74 -12.12
N ARG A 158 -29.30 -12.47 -11.28
CA ARG A 158 -30.05 -13.62 -11.72
C ARG A 158 -31.07 -13.03 -12.68
N PRO A 159 -30.96 -13.26 -14.00
CA PRO A 159 -32.01 -12.85 -14.91
C PRO A 159 -33.29 -13.46 -14.34
N ARG A 160 -34.29 -12.63 -14.06
CA ARG A 160 -35.64 -13.10 -13.71
C ARG A 160 -35.98 -14.10 -14.80
N SER A 161 -36.10 -15.37 -14.43
CA SER A 161 -36.53 -16.45 -15.34
C SER A 161 -37.68 -15.88 -16.15
N SER A 162 -37.49 -15.74 -17.46
CA SER A 162 -38.59 -15.42 -18.38
C SER A 162 -39.75 -16.32 -17.97
N SER A 163 -40.89 -15.70 -17.69
CA SER A 163 -42.13 -16.35 -17.27
C SER A 163 -42.27 -17.70 -17.97
N ARG A 164 -42.11 -18.82 -17.24
CA ARG A 164 -42.61 -20.09 -17.72
C ARG A 164 -44.12 -19.93 -17.73
N CYS A 165 -44.68 -19.70 -18.92
CA CYS A 165 -46.11 -19.68 -19.12
C CYS A 165 -46.63 -21.11 -19.07
N TYR A 166 -47.64 -21.34 -18.24
CA TYR A 166 -48.32 -22.61 -18.08
C TYR A 166 -49.74 -22.47 -18.60
N THR A 167 -50.29 -23.50 -19.23
CA THR A 167 -51.70 -23.51 -19.70
C THR A 167 -52.61 -24.05 -18.61
N GLY A 168 -53.67 -23.31 -18.29
CA GLY A 168 -54.66 -23.70 -17.30
C GLY A 168 -55.75 -24.64 -17.87
N PRO A 169 -56.59 -25.24 -16.99
CA PRO A 169 -57.66 -26.17 -17.39
C PRO A 169 -58.72 -25.57 -18.33
N ARG A 170 -58.80 -24.23 -18.37
CA ARG A 170 -59.74 -23.46 -19.21
C ARG A 170 -59.06 -22.85 -20.45
N GLY A 171 -57.85 -23.27 -20.79
CA GLY A 171 -57.13 -22.83 -21.99
C GLY A 171 -56.35 -21.51 -21.88
N GLY A 172 -56.53 -20.71 -20.82
CA GLY A 172 -55.74 -19.49 -20.59
C GLY A 172 -54.35 -19.76 -20.01
N THR A 173 -53.38 -18.87 -20.25
CA THR A 173 -52.00 -18.98 -19.75
C THR A 173 -51.79 -18.26 -18.42
N TYR A 174 -50.83 -18.72 -17.61
CA TYR A 174 -50.43 -18.05 -16.37
C TYR A 174 -48.96 -18.27 -16.02
N THR A 175 -48.43 -17.44 -15.12
CA THR A 175 -47.14 -17.65 -14.45
C THR A 175 -47.32 -18.04 -12.99
N ILE A 176 -46.32 -18.69 -12.40
CA ILE A 176 -46.27 -18.93 -10.96
C ILE A 176 -45.49 -17.79 -10.31
N THR A 177 -46.12 -17.06 -9.39
CA THR A 177 -45.43 -16.04 -8.59
C THR A 177 -44.45 -16.69 -7.62
N SER A 178 -43.53 -15.90 -7.07
CA SER A 178 -42.60 -16.37 -6.03
C SER A 178 -43.31 -16.94 -4.79
N SER A 179 -44.58 -16.59 -4.56
CA SER A 179 -45.43 -17.12 -3.47
C SER A 179 -46.16 -18.41 -3.85
N GLY A 180 -45.94 -18.96 -5.04
CA GLY A 180 -46.61 -20.16 -5.55
C GLY A 180 -48.01 -19.93 -6.15
N ASN A 181 -48.49 -18.69 -6.17
CA ASN A 181 -49.82 -18.37 -6.70
C ASN A 181 -49.80 -18.24 -8.23
N LYS A 182 -50.94 -18.57 -8.87
CA LYS A 182 -51.11 -18.40 -10.32
C LYS A 182 -51.44 -16.95 -10.65
N ASN A 183 -50.68 -16.35 -11.57
CA ASN A 183 -50.96 -15.04 -12.14
C ASN A 183 -51.29 -15.18 -13.63
N TYR A 184 -52.57 -15.03 -13.97
CA TYR A 184 -53.09 -15.18 -15.32
C TYR A 184 -52.87 -13.94 -16.22
N GLY A 185 -52.27 -12.87 -15.71
CA GLY A 185 -51.84 -11.70 -16.52
C GLY A 185 -50.32 -11.53 -16.59
N GLY A 186 -49.56 -12.54 -16.15
CA GLY A 186 -48.08 -12.56 -16.22
C GLY A 186 -47.52 -13.18 -17.51
N CYS A 187 -48.43 -13.65 -18.35
CA CYS A 187 -48.31 -13.96 -19.76
C CYS A 187 -49.42 -13.13 -20.43
#